data_AF-A0A158QML9-F1
#
_entry.id   AF-A0A158QML9-F1
#
_cell.length_a   1.000
_cell.length_b   1.000
_cell.length_c   1.000
_cell.angle_alpha   90.00
_cell.angle_beta   90.00
_cell.angle_gamma   90.00
#
_symmetry.space_group_name_H-M   'P 1'
#
loop_
_entity.id
_entity.type
_entity.pdbx_description
1 polymer ?
#
loop_
_entity_poly.entity_id
_entity_poly.type
_entity_poly.pdbx_seq_one_letter_code
_entity_poly.pdbx_strand_id
1 'polypeptide(L)'
;MKTLVICIVVAFCALYASATLQNVTVKGVAVCQKRRMANQLVQLWDRDTLDPNDLLAEVHTNKEGEFELYGEENEVGSIEPFIRIHHNCNAKPGCTRVGDYEVPKSRIGGLYDMTYVTLDISMRSLVLLAVLAACYFSVSAKMQNVTVKGITVCNKKRLANVHVELFDKDTLDPNDLLAETHTNAEGEFELFGQEDEVGSIEPFIRLHHNCQVSKPGCMRIGDYVVPQDKIGGLYDMTYVTLDIVVAGEKEKFDPHDLLNETHTNLQGEFRLYGEQDEVSTELAFHILPLLIRLIQLGTIEPFIRLTHNCKAKPGCVRVGDYVVPTDKLGGVYDMTYVPLDIVVSGEGEQCV
;
A
#
# COMPACT_ATOMS: atom_id res chain seq x y z
N MET A 1 10.21 31.25 -34.55
CA MET A 1 9.51 30.28 -35.42
C MET A 1 10.45 29.51 -36.34
N LYS A 2 11.22 30.16 -37.24
CA LYS A 2 12.12 29.44 -38.19
C LYS A 2 13.16 28.54 -37.50
N THR A 3 13.79 29.03 -36.42
CA THR A 3 14.78 28.25 -35.64
C THR A 3 14.16 27.07 -34.89
N LEU A 4 12.94 27.24 -34.36
CA LEU A 4 12.21 26.16 -33.66
C LEU A 4 11.82 25.05 -34.64
N VAL A 5 11.35 25.39 -35.84
CA VAL A 5 11.05 24.42 -36.91
C VAL A 5 12.31 23.68 -37.35
N ILE A 6 13.45 24.38 -37.47
CA ILE A 6 14.73 23.73 -37.81
C ILE A 6 15.17 22.78 -36.68
N CYS A 7 15.06 23.19 -35.40
CA CYS A 7 15.38 22.30 -34.28
C CYS A 7 14.46 21.08 -34.22
N ILE A 8 13.17 21.24 -34.48
CA ILE A 8 12.21 20.12 -34.55
C ILE A 8 12.56 19.19 -35.70
N VAL A 9 12.83 19.72 -36.90
CA VAL A 9 13.22 18.93 -38.08
C VAL A 9 14.55 18.21 -37.84
N VAL A 10 15.53 18.85 -37.22
CA VAL A 10 16.83 18.23 -36.89
C VAL A 10 16.66 17.16 -35.81
N ALA A 11 15.83 17.37 -34.79
CA ALA A 11 15.50 16.36 -33.78
C ALA A 11 14.75 15.17 -34.38
N PHE A 12 13.80 15.43 -35.28
CA PHE A 12 13.07 14.39 -36.03
C PHE A 12 14.02 13.59 -36.93
N CYS A 13 14.92 14.26 -37.67
CA CYS A 13 15.95 13.59 -38.47
C CYS A 13 16.95 12.79 -37.62
N ALA A 14 17.28 13.26 -36.41
CA ALA A 14 18.16 12.53 -35.49
C ALA A 14 17.50 11.26 -34.91
N LEU A 15 16.18 11.29 -34.67
CA LEU A 15 15.40 10.11 -34.25
C LEU A 15 15.33 9.04 -35.35
N TYR A 16 15.14 9.43 -36.61
CA TYR A 16 15.20 8.47 -37.72
C TYR A 16 16.59 7.84 -37.92
N ALA A 17 17.65 8.52 -37.46
CA ALA A 17 19.02 7.98 -37.52
C ALA A 17 19.36 7.00 -36.39
N SER A 18 18.47 6.81 -35.39
CA SER A 18 18.65 5.86 -34.29
C SER A 18 17.95 4.51 -34.47
N ALA A 19 17.40 4.23 -35.65
CA ALA A 19 16.81 2.93 -35.95
C ALA A 19 17.91 1.84 -35.98
N THR A 20 17.65 0.71 -35.33
CA THR A 20 18.56 -0.44 -35.31
C THR A 20 17.87 -1.67 -35.86
N LEU A 21 18.55 -2.37 -36.76
CA LEU A 21 18.11 -3.67 -37.26
C LEU A 21 18.12 -4.69 -36.12
N GLN A 22 16.96 -5.26 -35.84
CA GLN A 22 16.73 -6.30 -34.85
C GLN A 22 16.08 -7.49 -35.53
N ASN A 23 16.32 -8.69 -34.99
CA ASN A 23 15.74 -9.91 -35.54
C ASN A 23 15.35 -10.88 -34.44
N VAL A 24 14.53 -11.87 -34.78
CA VAL A 24 14.22 -12.98 -33.90
C VAL A 24 13.85 -14.21 -34.71
N THR A 25 14.33 -15.38 -34.26
CA THR A 25 13.86 -16.67 -34.78
C THR A 25 12.97 -17.30 -33.72
N VAL A 26 11.76 -17.71 -34.10
CA VAL A 26 10.82 -18.37 -33.19
C VAL A 26 10.44 -19.72 -33.75
N LYS A 27 10.51 -20.76 -32.91
CA LYS A 27 10.03 -22.10 -33.26
C LYS A 27 9.19 -22.70 -32.16
N GLY A 28 8.35 -23.67 -32.51
CA GLY A 28 7.53 -24.39 -31.55
C GLY A 28 6.65 -25.45 -32.19
N VAL A 29 5.85 -26.10 -31.36
CA VAL A 29 4.90 -27.14 -31.77
C VAL A 29 3.49 -26.77 -31.34
N ALA A 30 2.58 -26.59 -32.30
CA ALA A 30 1.18 -26.31 -32.05
C ALA A 30 0.41 -27.58 -31.66
N VAL A 31 -0.24 -27.55 -30.49
CA VAL A 31 -0.94 -28.70 -29.91
C VAL A 31 -2.37 -28.33 -29.50
N CYS A 32 -3.34 -29.20 -29.80
CA CYS A 32 -4.73 -29.09 -29.37
C CYS A 32 -5.13 -30.40 -28.69
N GLN A 33 -5.58 -30.36 -27.42
CA GLN A 33 -6.00 -31.55 -26.68
C GLN A 33 -5.00 -32.71 -26.78
N LYS A 34 -3.70 -32.40 -26.59
CA LYS A 34 -2.57 -33.34 -26.70
C LYS A 34 -2.33 -33.92 -28.12
N ARG A 35 -2.92 -33.34 -29.16
CA ARG A 35 -2.68 -33.72 -30.57
C ARG A 35 -1.94 -32.60 -31.30
N ARG A 36 -0.93 -32.97 -32.09
CA ARG A 36 -0.19 -32.04 -32.96
C ARG A 36 -1.11 -31.53 -34.07
N MET A 37 -1.08 -30.23 -34.33
CA MET A 37 -1.99 -29.56 -35.26
C MET A 37 -1.25 -29.19 -36.54
N ALA A 38 -1.53 -29.90 -37.63
CA ALA A 38 -0.94 -29.63 -38.93
C ALA A 38 -1.69 -28.51 -39.68
N ASN A 39 -0.98 -27.83 -40.59
CA ASN A 39 -1.54 -26.80 -41.47
C ASN A 39 -2.29 -25.66 -40.74
N GLN A 40 -1.81 -25.23 -39.57
CA GLN A 40 -2.26 -24.02 -38.90
C GLN A 40 -1.39 -22.85 -39.34
N LEU A 41 -2.02 -21.70 -39.59
CA LEU A 41 -1.33 -20.50 -40.00
C LEU A 41 -0.68 -19.84 -38.78
N VAL A 42 0.63 -19.60 -38.86
CA VAL A 42 1.44 -18.97 -37.82
C VAL A 42 2.10 -17.73 -38.41
N GLN A 43 1.92 -16.60 -37.74
CA GLN A 43 2.45 -15.31 -38.15
C GLN A 43 3.32 -14.75 -37.02
N LEU A 44 4.46 -14.17 -37.39
CA LEU A 44 5.30 -13.37 -36.50
C LEU A 44 5.04 -11.90 -36.80
N TRP A 45 4.62 -11.17 -35.78
CA TRP A 45 4.29 -9.76 -35.85
C TRP A 45 5.18 -8.96 -34.91
N ASP A 46 5.43 -7.70 -35.25
CA ASP A 46 5.88 -6.67 -34.32
C ASP A 46 4.67 -5.86 -33.81
N ARG A 47 4.76 -5.31 -32.60
CA ARG A 47 3.72 -4.44 -32.04
C ARG A 47 4.24 -3.03 -31.93
N ASP A 48 3.74 -2.18 -32.82
CA ASP A 48 4.10 -0.78 -32.82
C ASP A 48 3.15 0.06 -31.96
N THR A 49 3.69 1.13 -31.38
CA THR A 49 2.94 2.03 -30.50
C THR A 49 2.22 3.13 -31.29
N LEU A 50 2.72 3.49 -32.48
CA LEU A 50 2.30 4.70 -33.22
C LEU A 50 1.87 4.44 -34.68
N ASP A 51 1.91 3.20 -35.14
CA ASP A 51 1.53 2.71 -36.47
C ASP A 51 0.95 1.28 -36.40
N PRO A 52 0.33 0.78 -37.48
CA PRO A 52 -0.26 -0.56 -37.47
C PRO A 52 0.85 -1.62 -37.38
N ASN A 53 0.69 -2.59 -36.47
CA ASN A 53 1.58 -3.74 -36.31
C ASN A 53 2.14 -4.30 -37.62
N ASP A 54 3.46 -4.45 -37.68
CA ASP A 54 4.15 -4.99 -38.85
C ASP A 54 4.19 -6.53 -38.86
N LEU A 55 3.88 -7.13 -40.03
CA LEU A 55 3.98 -8.57 -40.25
C LEU A 55 5.39 -8.91 -40.69
N LEU A 56 6.15 -9.60 -39.85
CA LEU A 56 7.55 -9.96 -40.12
C LEU A 56 7.68 -11.23 -40.96
N ALA A 57 6.91 -12.27 -40.62
CA ALA A 57 6.98 -13.56 -41.29
C ALA A 57 5.71 -14.40 -41.12
N GLU A 58 5.50 -15.35 -42.03
CA GLU A 58 4.34 -16.24 -42.03
C GLU A 58 4.72 -17.66 -42.48
N VAL A 59 4.16 -18.68 -41.81
CA VAL A 59 4.33 -20.09 -42.16
C VAL A 59 3.08 -20.89 -41.80
N HIS A 60 2.97 -22.11 -42.33
CA HIS A 60 2.02 -23.10 -41.85
C HIS A 60 2.74 -24.22 -41.11
N THR A 61 2.17 -24.68 -40.00
CA THR A 61 2.72 -25.82 -39.24
C THR A 61 2.79 -27.08 -40.12
N ASN A 62 3.86 -27.87 -39.98
CA ASN A 62 4.04 -29.13 -40.71
C ASN A 62 3.09 -30.26 -40.22
N LYS A 63 3.26 -31.50 -40.71
CA LYS A 63 2.42 -32.65 -40.32
C LYS A 63 2.57 -33.01 -38.84
N GLU A 64 3.73 -32.70 -38.27
CA GLU A 64 4.11 -32.88 -36.88
C GLU A 64 3.70 -31.67 -36.01
N GLY A 65 3.00 -30.68 -36.58
CA GLY A 65 2.53 -29.48 -35.91
C GLY A 65 3.63 -28.46 -35.59
N GLU A 66 4.82 -28.64 -36.14
CA GLU A 66 5.99 -27.80 -35.88
C GLU A 66 6.00 -26.58 -36.81
N PHE A 67 6.49 -25.45 -36.30
CA PHE A 67 6.70 -24.22 -37.05
C PHE A 67 8.05 -23.59 -36.66
N GLU A 68 8.65 -22.86 -37.60
CA GLU A 68 9.84 -22.05 -37.40
C GLU A 68 9.75 -20.83 -38.32
N LEU A 69 10.01 -19.65 -37.77
CA LEU A 69 9.86 -18.35 -38.40
C LEU A 69 11.05 -17.47 -38.06
N TYR A 70 11.60 -16.76 -39.05
CA TYR A 70 12.61 -15.72 -38.86
C TYR A 70 11.99 -14.38 -39.28
N GLY A 71 12.07 -13.38 -38.41
CA GLY A 71 11.66 -12.01 -38.72
C GLY A 71 12.77 -11.03 -38.37
N GLU A 72 12.86 -9.94 -39.13
CA GLU A 72 13.76 -8.83 -38.88
C GLU A 72 13.09 -7.51 -39.22
N GLU A 73 13.41 -6.47 -38.45
CA GLU A 73 12.84 -5.14 -38.60
C GLU A 73 13.88 -4.09 -38.20
N ASN A 74 13.81 -2.92 -38.84
CA ASN A 74 14.65 -1.78 -38.51
C ASN A 74 13.81 -0.70 -37.81
N GLU A 75 13.82 -0.71 -36.49
CA GLU A 75 12.94 0.13 -35.67
C GLU A 75 13.73 1.05 -34.73
N VAL A 76 13.14 2.19 -34.37
CA VAL A 76 13.66 3.09 -33.33
C VAL A 76 13.18 2.61 -31.96
N GLY A 77 14.00 1.83 -31.28
CA GLY A 77 13.63 1.23 -30.00
C GLY A 77 13.94 -0.26 -29.98
N SER A 78 13.17 -1.03 -29.23
CA SER A 78 13.25 -2.49 -29.25
C SER A 78 11.95 -3.05 -29.76
N ILE A 79 12.05 -3.95 -30.74
CA ILE A 79 10.92 -4.68 -31.30
C ILE A 79 10.12 -5.35 -30.18
N GLU A 80 8.81 -5.46 -30.34
CA GLU A 80 7.86 -6.12 -29.44
C GLU A 80 7.20 -7.35 -30.11
N PRO A 81 7.99 -8.37 -30.49
CA PRO A 81 7.51 -9.47 -31.31
C PRO A 81 6.47 -10.32 -30.59
N PHE A 82 5.48 -10.79 -31.34
CA PHE A 82 4.52 -11.80 -30.89
C PHE A 82 4.15 -12.77 -32.02
N ILE A 83 3.84 -14.00 -31.63
CA ILE A 83 3.35 -15.03 -32.54
C ILE A 83 1.83 -15.06 -32.51
N ARG A 84 1.22 -14.94 -33.68
CA ARG A 84 -0.22 -15.13 -33.89
C ARG A 84 -0.48 -16.46 -34.57
N ILE A 85 -1.22 -17.34 -33.92
CA ILE A 85 -1.63 -18.64 -34.48
C ILE A 85 -3.12 -18.62 -34.79
N HIS A 86 -3.47 -18.82 -36.05
CA HIS A 86 -4.84 -19.03 -36.50
C HIS A 86 -5.13 -20.52 -36.54
N HIS A 87 -6.14 -20.95 -35.79
CA HIS A 87 -6.43 -22.36 -35.62
C HIS A 87 -7.91 -22.68 -35.46
N ASN A 88 -8.30 -23.91 -35.75
CA ASN A 88 -9.68 -24.39 -35.57
C ASN A 88 -9.87 -25.28 -34.33
N CYS A 89 -8.84 -25.44 -33.49
CA CYS A 89 -8.94 -26.18 -32.22
C CYS A 89 -10.12 -25.70 -31.36
N ASN A 90 -11.02 -26.62 -30.97
CA ASN A 90 -12.24 -26.32 -30.18
C ASN A 90 -13.12 -25.18 -30.76
N ALA A 91 -13.00 -24.89 -32.06
CA ALA A 91 -13.84 -23.92 -32.75
C ALA A 91 -15.11 -24.59 -33.27
N LYS A 92 -16.21 -23.82 -33.38
CA LYS A 92 -17.41 -24.29 -34.08
C LYS A 92 -17.10 -24.51 -35.57
N PRO A 93 -17.80 -25.41 -36.27
CA PRO A 93 -17.62 -25.59 -37.71
C PRO A 93 -17.73 -24.25 -38.46
N GLY A 94 -16.75 -23.94 -39.31
CA GLY A 94 -16.66 -22.69 -40.04
C GLY A 94 -16.05 -21.50 -39.27
N CYS A 95 -15.59 -21.70 -38.04
CA CYS A 95 -14.91 -20.67 -37.26
C CYS A 95 -13.40 -20.95 -37.12
N THR A 96 -12.61 -19.89 -37.13
CA THR A 96 -11.18 -19.90 -36.79
C THR A 96 -10.98 -19.08 -35.52
N ARG A 97 -10.17 -19.58 -34.60
CA ARG A 97 -9.71 -18.88 -33.39
C ARG A 97 -8.32 -18.34 -33.65
N VAL A 98 -8.00 -17.25 -32.96
CA VAL A 98 -6.69 -16.60 -33.04
C VAL A 98 -6.12 -16.53 -31.63
N GLY A 99 -4.89 -17.00 -31.46
CA GLY A 99 -4.13 -16.89 -30.22
C GLY A 99 -2.86 -16.09 -30.46
N ASP A 100 -2.64 -15.06 -29.66
CA ASP A 100 -1.44 -14.22 -29.69
C ASP A 100 -0.54 -14.59 -28.50
N TYR A 101 0.74 -14.80 -28.75
CA TYR A 101 1.73 -15.28 -27.79
C TYR A 101 2.97 -14.38 -27.84
N GLU A 102 3.27 -13.72 -26.73
CA GLU A 102 4.39 -12.78 -26.65
C GLU A 102 5.74 -13.49 -26.76
N VAL A 103 6.66 -12.90 -27.52
CA VAL A 103 8.05 -13.32 -27.59
C VAL A 103 8.84 -12.46 -26.60
N PRO A 104 9.54 -13.04 -25.61
CA PRO A 104 10.25 -12.26 -24.61
C PRO A 104 11.34 -11.37 -25.24
N LYS A 105 11.42 -10.10 -24.83
CA LYS A 105 12.45 -9.14 -25.31
C LYS A 105 13.88 -9.65 -25.17
N SER A 106 14.15 -10.50 -24.17
CA SER A 106 15.45 -11.14 -23.96
C SER A 106 15.86 -12.16 -25.04
N ARG A 107 14.97 -12.48 -25.98
CA ARG A 107 15.20 -13.42 -27.08
C ARG A 107 15.43 -12.73 -28.42
N ILE A 108 15.32 -11.41 -28.47
CA ILE A 108 15.68 -10.61 -29.64
C ILE A 108 17.18 -10.81 -29.94
N GLY A 109 17.52 -11.01 -31.21
CA GLY A 109 18.86 -11.36 -31.68
C GLY A 109 19.18 -12.86 -31.65
N GLY A 110 18.20 -13.73 -31.33
CA GLY A 110 18.44 -15.16 -31.14
C GLY A 110 17.24 -16.06 -31.43
N LEU A 111 17.34 -17.31 -30.94
CA LEU A 111 16.32 -18.34 -31.09
C LEU A 111 15.43 -18.42 -29.83
N TYR A 112 14.13 -18.27 -30.02
CA TYR A 112 13.11 -18.56 -29.02
C TYR A 112 12.39 -19.87 -29.34
N ASP A 113 12.62 -20.89 -28.52
CA ASP A 113 11.92 -22.17 -28.61
C ASP A 113 10.73 -22.16 -27.64
N MET A 114 9.52 -22.04 -28.19
CA MET A 114 8.26 -22.08 -27.44
C MET A 114 7.91 -23.49 -26.97
N THR A 115 8.66 -24.52 -27.38
CA THR A 115 8.41 -25.93 -27.10
C THR A 115 7.00 -26.36 -27.56
N TYR A 116 6.00 -26.31 -26.68
CA TYR A 116 4.61 -26.65 -27.00
C TYR A 116 3.69 -25.46 -26.79
N VAL A 117 2.97 -25.08 -27.85
CA VAL A 117 1.94 -24.05 -27.81
C VAL A 117 0.57 -24.72 -27.76
N THR A 118 -0.08 -24.66 -26.61
CA THR A 118 -1.39 -25.28 -26.40
C THR A 118 -2.52 -24.35 -26.85
N LEU A 119 -3.29 -24.79 -27.84
CA LEU A 119 -4.34 -24.01 -28.50
C LEU A 119 -5.74 -24.22 -27.89
N ASP A 120 -5.86 -25.18 -26.97
CA ASP A 120 -7.10 -25.52 -26.28
C ASP A 120 -7.33 -24.74 -24.99
N ILE A 121 -6.43 -23.82 -24.62
CA ILE A 121 -6.63 -22.89 -23.50
C ILE A 121 -7.83 -21.99 -23.82
N SER A 122 -8.96 -22.30 -23.19
CA SER A 122 -10.18 -21.52 -23.29
C SER A 122 -10.29 -20.60 -22.09
N MET A 123 -10.55 -19.30 -22.31
CA MET A 123 -10.85 -18.34 -21.25
C MET A 123 -11.97 -18.82 -20.32
N ARG A 124 -12.93 -19.62 -20.82
CA ARG A 124 -14.00 -20.20 -19.99
C ARG A 124 -13.47 -21.16 -18.93
N SER A 125 -12.40 -21.90 -19.22
CA SER A 125 -11.78 -22.84 -18.28
C SER A 125 -11.03 -22.10 -17.17
N LEU A 126 -10.36 -20.99 -17.51
CA LEU A 126 -9.68 -20.11 -16.55
C LEU A 126 -10.69 -19.41 -15.62
N VAL A 127 -11.79 -18.89 -16.17
CA VAL A 127 -12.86 -18.28 -15.36
C VAL A 127 -13.49 -19.30 -14.40
N LEU A 128 -13.78 -20.52 -14.87
CA LEU A 128 -14.31 -21.57 -14.00
C LEU A 128 -13.33 -21.93 -12.88
N LEU A 129 -12.03 -22.07 -13.19
CA LEU A 129 -11.00 -22.34 -12.18
C LEU A 129 -10.90 -21.19 -11.16
N ALA A 130 -10.96 -19.94 -11.62
CA ALA A 130 -10.92 -18.77 -10.75
C ALA A 130 -12.16 -18.70 -9.83
N VAL A 131 -13.35 -19.00 -10.35
CA VAL A 131 -14.59 -19.07 -9.55
C VAL A 131 -14.49 -20.20 -8.52
N LEU A 132 -14.01 -21.38 -8.91
CA LEU A 132 -13.82 -22.50 -7.98
C LEU A 132 -12.80 -22.17 -6.89
N ALA A 133 -11.70 -21.48 -7.24
CA ALA A 133 -10.71 -21.02 -6.28
C ALA A 133 -11.30 -19.98 -5.31
N ALA A 134 -12.03 -18.98 -5.82
CA ALA A 134 -12.68 -17.97 -4.99
C ALA A 134 -13.72 -18.58 -4.02
N CYS A 135 -14.50 -19.55 -4.49
CA CYS A 135 -15.42 -20.32 -3.65
C CYS A 135 -14.68 -21.16 -2.59
N TYR A 136 -13.51 -21.70 -2.90
CA TYR A 136 -12.71 -22.46 -1.93
C TYR A 136 -12.18 -21.57 -0.79
N PHE A 137 -11.65 -20.39 -1.12
CA PHE A 137 -11.15 -19.45 -0.10
C PHE A 137 -12.26 -18.98 0.84
N SER A 138 -13.43 -18.63 0.30
CA SER A 138 -14.59 -18.20 1.09
C SER A 138 -15.17 -19.29 2.00
N VAL A 139 -14.92 -20.58 1.72
CA VAL A 139 -15.32 -21.71 2.60
C VAL A 139 -14.22 -22.10 3.59
N SER A 140 -12.98 -21.64 3.37
CA SER A 140 -11.82 -22.02 4.20
C SER A 140 -11.58 -21.07 5.37
N ALA A 141 -12.24 -19.92 5.39
CA ALA A 141 -12.21 -19.00 6.52
C ALA A 141 -12.84 -19.67 7.76
N LYS A 142 -12.23 -19.44 8.91
CA LYS A 142 -12.72 -19.96 10.19
C LYS A 142 -12.70 -18.86 11.22
N MET A 143 -13.83 -18.71 11.91
CA MET A 143 -13.91 -17.90 13.12
C MET A 143 -12.92 -18.44 14.17
N GLN A 144 -11.99 -17.58 14.56
CA GLN A 144 -11.01 -17.79 15.61
C GLN A 144 -11.14 -16.67 16.63
N ASN A 145 -10.76 -16.94 17.88
CA ASN A 145 -10.87 -15.95 18.94
C ASN A 145 -9.74 -16.09 19.94
N VAL A 146 -9.53 -15.08 20.76
CA VAL A 146 -8.62 -15.14 21.90
C VAL A 146 -9.08 -14.18 22.98
N THR A 147 -9.00 -14.61 24.23
CA THR A 147 -9.12 -13.73 25.39
C THR A 147 -7.73 -13.50 25.97
N VAL A 148 -7.33 -12.25 26.15
CA VAL A 148 -6.05 -11.90 26.76
C VAL A 148 -6.30 -11.09 28.01
N LYS A 149 -5.64 -11.45 29.12
CA LYS A 149 -5.68 -10.68 30.35
C LYS A 149 -4.29 -10.54 30.97
N GLY A 150 -4.11 -9.55 31.81
CA GLY A 150 -2.86 -9.33 32.52
C GLY A 150 -2.91 -8.14 33.45
N ILE A 151 -1.75 -7.85 34.06
CA ILE A 151 -1.57 -6.77 35.02
C ILE A 151 -0.33 -5.98 34.62
N THR A 152 -0.50 -4.71 34.31
CA THR A 152 0.62 -3.83 33.97
C THR A 152 1.32 -3.33 35.23
N VAL A 153 2.65 -3.36 35.20
CA VAL A 153 3.50 -2.94 36.33
C VAL A 153 4.59 -2.01 35.82
N CYS A 154 4.79 -0.91 36.53
CA CYS A 154 5.86 0.04 36.31
C CYS A 154 6.58 0.30 37.63
N ASN A 155 7.92 0.13 37.68
CA ASN A 155 8.70 0.36 38.90
C ASN A 155 8.15 -0.39 40.13
N LYS A 156 7.74 -1.65 39.95
CA LYS A 156 7.12 -2.50 41.00
C LYS A 156 5.78 -1.99 41.55
N LYS A 157 5.11 -1.06 40.86
CA LYS A 157 3.76 -0.60 41.17
C LYS A 157 2.82 -0.93 40.02
N ARG A 158 1.58 -1.32 40.34
CA ARG A 158 0.51 -1.51 39.36
C ARG A 158 0.25 -0.19 38.64
N LEU A 159 0.10 -0.22 37.32
CA LEU A 159 -0.07 0.99 36.51
C LEU A 159 -1.50 1.06 35.95
N ALA A 160 -2.29 1.99 36.49
CA ALA A 160 -3.64 2.25 36.01
C ALA A 160 -3.65 3.07 34.70
N ASN A 161 -4.76 3.00 33.98
CA ASN A 161 -5.04 3.79 32.78
C ASN A 161 -4.01 3.61 31.64
N VAL A 162 -3.43 2.42 31.51
CA VAL A 162 -2.65 2.03 30.32
C VAL A 162 -3.62 1.67 29.21
N HIS A 163 -3.47 2.26 28.03
CA HIS A 163 -4.27 1.89 26.87
C HIS A 163 -3.76 0.58 26.28
N VAL A 164 -4.69 -0.37 26.10
CA VAL A 164 -4.40 -1.74 25.66
C VAL A 164 -5.22 -2.04 24.43
N GLU A 165 -4.56 -2.40 23.33
CA GLU A 165 -5.19 -2.80 22.08
C GLU A 165 -4.81 -4.25 21.77
N LEU A 166 -5.77 -5.01 21.25
CA LEU A 166 -5.57 -6.35 20.71
C LEU A 166 -5.74 -6.26 19.19
N PHE A 167 -4.69 -6.65 18.47
CA PHE A 167 -4.67 -6.68 17.01
C PHE A 167 -4.51 -8.10 16.49
N ASP A 168 -4.98 -8.33 15.28
CA ASP A 168 -4.47 -9.37 14.38
C ASP A 168 -3.38 -8.79 13.47
N LYS A 169 -2.43 -9.62 13.05
CA LYS A 169 -1.34 -9.21 12.19
C LYS A 169 -1.47 -9.88 10.82
N ASP A 170 -1.83 -9.07 9.84
CA ASP A 170 -1.98 -9.54 8.48
C ASP A 170 -0.70 -9.43 7.64
N THR A 171 -0.62 -10.27 6.62
CA THR A 171 0.53 -10.28 5.69
C THR A 171 0.31 -9.39 4.47
N LEU A 172 -0.95 -9.16 4.05
CA LEU A 172 -1.30 -8.55 2.76
C LEU A 172 -2.10 -7.24 2.88
N ASP A 173 -2.51 -6.87 4.08
CA ASP A 173 -3.31 -5.70 4.45
C ASP A 173 -2.87 -5.12 5.81
N PRO A 174 -3.34 -3.91 6.19
CA PRO A 174 -3.04 -3.34 7.49
C PRO A 174 -3.65 -4.17 8.62
N ASN A 175 -2.89 -4.39 9.68
CA ASN A 175 -3.32 -5.11 10.89
C ASN A 175 -4.71 -4.68 11.39
N ASP A 176 -5.58 -5.66 11.62
CA ASP A 176 -6.94 -5.44 12.11
C ASP A 176 -7.00 -5.26 13.64
N LEU A 177 -7.71 -4.21 14.09
CA LEU A 177 -7.97 -3.96 15.52
C LEU A 177 -9.16 -4.80 15.99
N LEU A 178 -8.91 -5.75 16.89
CA LEU A 178 -9.94 -6.67 17.39
C LEU A 178 -10.68 -6.11 18.60
N ALA A 179 -9.97 -5.49 19.55
CA ALA A 179 -10.54 -4.93 20.77
C ALA A 179 -9.59 -3.94 21.45
N GLU A 180 -10.13 -3.02 22.26
CA GLU A 180 -9.36 -2.07 23.05
C GLU A 180 -9.94 -1.86 24.46
N THR A 181 -9.09 -1.50 25.42
CA THR A 181 -9.49 -1.18 26.80
C THR A 181 -8.44 -0.31 27.50
N HIS A 182 -8.71 0.06 28.75
CA HIS A 182 -7.74 0.69 29.65
C HIS A 182 -7.60 -0.13 30.92
N THR A 183 -6.39 -0.16 31.50
CA THR A 183 -6.18 -0.85 32.78
C THR A 183 -6.92 -0.15 33.92
N ASN A 184 -7.48 -0.93 34.84
CA ASN A 184 -8.19 -0.42 36.02
C ASN A 184 -7.22 0.17 37.08
N ALA A 185 -7.74 0.58 38.24
CA ALA A 185 -6.93 1.15 39.33
C ALA A 185 -5.85 0.17 39.85
N GLU A 186 -6.10 -1.14 39.73
CA GLU A 186 -5.21 -2.24 40.08
C GLU A 186 -4.28 -2.64 38.92
N GLY A 187 -4.28 -1.90 37.80
CA GLY A 187 -3.45 -2.15 36.62
C GLY A 187 -3.88 -3.37 35.79
N GLU A 188 -5.08 -3.89 36.02
CA GLU A 188 -5.58 -5.12 35.38
C GLU A 188 -6.32 -4.78 34.08
N PHE A 189 -6.17 -5.63 33.07
CA PHE A 189 -6.90 -5.58 31.81
C PHE A 189 -7.37 -6.97 31.38
N GLU A 190 -8.47 -7.01 30.62
CA GLU A 190 -8.99 -8.20 29.95
C GLU A 190 -9.65 -7.76 28.64
N LEU A 191 -9.32 -8.45 27.55
CA LEU A 191 -9.77 -8.18 26.18
C LEU A 191 -10.19 -9.49 25.52
N PHE A 192 -11.26 -9.45 24.73
CA PHE A 192 -11.68 -10.55 23.88
C PHE A 192 -11.73 -10.05 22.43
N GLY A 193 -11.02 -10.73 21.54
CA GLY A 193 -11.02 -10.47 20.11
C GLY A 193 -11.38 -11.72 19.33
N GLN A 194 -12.03 -11.55 18.18
CA GLN A 194 -12.33 -12.64 17.26
C GLN A 194 -12.34 -12.14 15.82
N GLU A 195 -11.97 -13.04 14.91
CA GLU A 195 -11.83 -12.75 13.49
C GLU A 195 -12.18 -13.99 12.66
N ASP A 196 -12.70 -13.79 11.45
CA ASP A 196 -13.01 -14.84 10.49
C ASP A 196 -12.00 -14.81 9.33
N GLU A 197 -10.91 -15.57 9.49
CA GLU A 197 -9.73 -15.50 8.62
C GLU A 197 -9.42 -16.85 7.95
N VAL A 198 -8.82 -16.80 6.77
CA VAL A 198 -8.27 -17.98 6.09
C VAL A 198 -6.87 -18.26 6.63
N GLY A 199 -6.77 -19.06 7.67
CA GLY A 199 -5.49 -19.37 8.27
C GLY A 199 -5.59 -19.47 9.79
N SER A 200 -4.51 -19.14 10.47
CA SER A 200 -4.50 -18.90 11.91
C SER A 200 -4.21 -17.44 12.14
N ILE A 201 -5.07 -16.78 12.93
CA ILE A 201 -4.86 -15.40 13.37
C ILE A 201 -3.48 -15.26 14.02
N GLU A 202 -2.82 -14.11 13.88
CA GLU A 202 -1.53 -13.76 14.49
C GLU A 202 -1.68 -12.65 15.57
N PRO A 203 -2.39 -12.92 16.69
CA PRO A 203 -2.75 -11.88 17.64
C PRO A 203 -1.54 -11.29 18.38
N PHE A 204 -1.60 -9.99 18.65
CA PHE A 204 -0.66 -9.31 19.54
C PHE A 204 -1.34 -8.20 20.34
N ILE A 205 -0.82 -7.94 21.54
CA ILE A 205 -1.24 -6.84 22.40
C ILE A 205 -0.32 -5.65 22.18
N ARG A 206 -0.88 -4.48 21.94
CA ARG A 206 -0.17 -3.21 21.95
C ARG A 206 -0.52 -2.43 23.22
N LEU A 207 0.50 -2.07 23.99
CA LEU A 207 0.37 -1.26 25.21
C LEU A 207 0.93 0.13 24.97
N HIS A 208 0.12 1.14 25.26
CA HIS A 208 0.56 2.54 25.25
C HIS A 208 0.62 3.06 26.69
N HIS A 209 1.81 3.48 27.12
CA HIS A 209 2.05 3.87 28.52
C HIS A 209 3.10 4.97 28.65
N ASN A 210 2.99 5.75 29.72
CA ASN A 210 3.96 6.78 30.09
C ASN A 210 4.99 6.31 31.15
N CYS A 211 5.11 4.99 31.40
CA CYS A 211 6.13 4.45 32.31
C CYS A 211 7.56 4.77 31.84
N GLN A 212 8.33 5.45 32.70
CA GLN A 212 9.73 5.82 32.47
C GLN A 212 9.98 6.51 31.12
N VAL A 213 9.05 7.38 30.69
CA VAL A 213 9.24 8.18 29.48
C VAL A 213 10.27 9.29 29.72
N SER A 214 11.03 9.60 28.67
CA SER A 214 12.20 10.48 28.79
C SER A 214 11.82 11.95 28.98
N LYS A 215 10.64 12.34 28.50
CA LYS A 215 10.11 13.71 28.55
C LYS A 215 8.59 13.69 28.80
N PRO A 216 8.02 14.71 29.46
CA PRO A 216 6.56 14.85 29.62
C PRO A 216 5.84 14.94 28.27
N GLY A 217 4.63 14.36 28.17
CA GLY A 217 3.84 14.29 26.93
C GLY A 217 4.29 13.23 25.92
N CYS A 218 5.24 12.38 26.30
CA CYS A 218 5.66 11.25 25.48
C CYS A 218 5.04 9.96 26.00
N MET A 219 4.76 9.03 25.09
CA MET A 219 4.22 7.72 25.38
C MET A 219 5.08 6.65 24.72
N ARG A 220 5.29 5.55 25.42
CA ARG A 220 5.98 4.36 24.94
C ARG A 220 4.93 3.36 24.47
N ILE A 221 5.20 2.77 23.30
CA ILE A 221 4.31 1.80 22.65
C ILE A 221 5.08 0.49 22.47
N GLY A 222 4.62 -0.55 23.16
CA GLY A 222 5.21 -1.89 23.12
C GLY A 222 4.22 -2.93 22.59
N ASP A 223 4.69 -3.79 21.69
CA ASP A 223 3.91 -4.88 21.10
C ASP A 223 4.34 -6.22 21.72
N TYR A 224 3.35 -7.02 22.15
CA TYR A 224 3.53 -8.30 22.84
C TYR A 224 2.77 -9.39 22.10
N VAL A 225 3.51 -10.34 21.53
CA VAL A 225 2.93 -11.44 20.74
C VAL A 225 2.09 -12.34 21.64
N VAL A 226 0.87 -12.65 21.21
CA VAL A 226 0.03 -13.67 21.84
C VAL A 226 0.39 -15.03 21.21
N PRO A 227 0.76 -16.04 22.01
CA PRO A 227 1.18 -17.33 21.46
C PRO A 227 0.04 -18.03 20.70
N GLN A 228 0.40 -18.63 19.56
CA GLN A 228 -0.52 -19.37 18.69
C GLN A 228 -1.28 -20.49 19.42
N ASP A 229 -0.67 -21.13 20.42
CA ASP A 229 -1.31 -22.17 21.24
C ASP A 229 -2.37 -21.65 22.21
N LYS A 230 -2.62 -20.33 22.25
CA LYS A 230 -3.65 -19.70 23.08
C LYS A 230 -4.89 -19.27 22.30
N ILE A 231 -4.86 -19.37 20.97
CA ILE A 231 -6.04 -19.14 20.14
C ILE A 231 -7.13 -20.15 20.51
N GLY A 232 -8.36 -19.66 20.65
CA GLY A 232 -9.52 -20.40 21.13
C GLY A 232 -9.67 -20.43 22.66
N GLY A 233 -8.83 -19.70 23.40
CA GLY A 233 -8.80 -19.74 24.86
C GLY A 233 -8.33 -18.46 25.54
N LEU A 234 -7.93 -18.61 26.80
CA LEU A 234 -7.46 -17.52 27.66
C LEU A 234 -5.93 -17.52 27.72
N TYR A 235 -5.33 -16.40 27.32
CA TYR A 235 -3.93 -16.09 27.58
C TYR A 235 -3.80 -15.14 28.76
N ASP A 236 -3.27 -15.66 29.87
CA ASP A 236 -2.94 -14.85 31.05
C ASP A 236 -1.46 -14.45 30.97
N MET A 237 -1.22 -13.16 30.69
CA MET A 237 0.12 -12.57 30.64
C MET A 237 0.72 -12.40 32.04
N THR A 238 -0.05 -12.62 33.10
CA THR A 238 0.33 -12.38 34.50
C THR A 238 0.74 -10.92 34.73
N TYR A 239 2.04 -10.65 34.80
CA TYR A 239 2.59 -9.31 34.96
C TYR A 239 3.31 -8.85 33.69
N VAL A 240 2.90 -7.70 33.17
CA VAL A 240 3.59 -7.02 32.08
C VAL A 240 4.40 -5.85 32.66
N THR A 241 5.71 -6.03 32.76
CA THR A 241 6.65 -5.05 33.34
C THR A 241 7.06 -4.02 32.30
N LEU A 242 6.45 -2.83 32.35
CA LEU A 242 6.59 -1.73 31.38
C LEU A 242 7.88 -0.91 31.56
N ASP A 243 8.59 -1.12 32.66
CA ASP A 243 9.93 -0.56 32.89
C ASP A 243 11.03 -1.26 32.09
N ILE A 244 10.73 -2.44 31.50
CA ILE A 244 11.65 -3.14 30.60
C ILE A 244 11.37 -2.73 29.15
N VAL A 245 12.39 -2.28 28.43
CA VAL A 245 12.27 -1.94 27.01
C VAL A 245 12.17 -3.22 26.18
N VAL A 246 11.09 -3.37 25.43
CA VAL A 246 10.90 -4.52 24.52
C VAL A 246 11.44 -4.23 23.13
N ALA A 247 11.73 -5.29 22.36
CA ALA A 247 12.26 -5.15 21.01
C ALA A 247 11.23 -4.47 20.09
N GLY A 248 11.65 -3.42 19.38
CA GLY A 248 10.77 -2.66 18.48
C GLY A 248 9.92 -1.58 19.15
N GLU A 249 10.04 -1.40 20.47
CA GLU A 249 9.31 -0.39 21.22
C GLU A 249 9.61 1.03 20.73
N LYS A 250 8.57 1.86 20.59
CA LYS A 250 8.68 3.22 20.08
C LYS A 250 8.14 4.21 21.09
N GLU A 251 8.95 5.20 21.44
CA GLU A 251 8.44 6.44 22.06
C GLU A 251 7.83 7.31 20.94
N LYS A 252 6.56 7.66 21.11
CA LYS A 252 5.79 8.59 20.28
C LYS A 252 5.27 9.74 21.14
N PHE A 253 4.94 10.85 20.50
CA PHE A 253 4.20 11.92 21.16
C PHE A 253 2.75 11.50 21.32
N ASP A 254 2.21 11.67 22.54
CA ASP A 254 0.78 11.53 22.78
C ASP A 254 0.21 12.90 23.21
N PRO A 255 -0.59 13.57 22.34
CA PRO A 255 -1.20 14.85 22.68
C PRO A 255 -2.28 14.75 23.78
N HIS A 256 -2.80 13.56 24.10
CA HIS A 256 -3.83 13.39 25.13
C HIS A 256 -3.30 13.60 26.56
N ASP A 257 -2.05 13.21 26.85
CA ASP A 257 -1.46 13.29 28.20
C ASP A 257 -1.10 14.75 28.61
N LEU A 258 -0.94 15.66 27.63
CA LEU A 258 -0.63 17.08 27.90
C LEU A 258 -1.84 17.92 28.30
N LEU A 259 -3.07 17.44 28.05
CA LEU A 259 -4.29 18.21 28.23
C LEU A 259 -5.02 17.91 29.54
N ASN A 260 -4.56 16.91 30.31
CA ASN A 260 -5.09 16.55 31.63
C ASN A 260 -4.37 17.25 32.81
N GLU A 261 -3.22 17.88 32.57
CA GLU A 261 -2.58 18.71 33.60
C GLU A 261 -3.15 20.13 33.55
N THR A 262 -3.98 20.51 34.52
CA THR A 262 -4.50 21.88 34.71
C THR A 262 -3.41 22.93 35.02
N HIS A 263 -2.14 22.62 34.79
CA HIS A 263 -0.99 23.49 35.03
C HIS A 263 0.13 23.24 34.01
N THR A 264 -0.16 23.20 32.72
CA THR A 264 0.88 23.41 31.72
C THR A 264 0.62 24.74 31.02
N ASN A 265 1.62 25.61 31.14
CA ASN A 265 1.75 26.86 30.40
C ASN A 265 1.95 26.47 28.92
N LEU A 266 0.88 26.07 28.25
CA LEU A 266 0.85 25.82 26.82
C LEU A 266 1.10 27.17 26.12
N GLN A 267 2.35 27.43 25.75
CA GLN A 267 2.64 28.36 24.66
C GLN A 267 2.28 27.68 23.34
N GLY A 268 0.99 27.40 23.14
CA GLY A 268 0.42 27.07 21.85
C GLY A 268 0.21 28.37 21.09
N GLU A 269 1.02 28.61 20.07
CA GLU A 269 0.81 29.74 19.19
C GLU A 269 -0.23 29.35 18.12
N PHE A 270 -1.45 29.87 18.25
CA PHE A 270 -2.46 29.75 17.19
C PHE A 270 -2.01 30.61 16.00
N ARG A 271 -1.30 30.00 15.05
CA ARG A 271 -0.96 30.67 13.79
C ARG A 271 -1.83 30.11 12.66
N LEU A 272 -2.83 30.88 12.28
CA LEU A 272 -3.62 30.66 11.07
C LEU A 272 -2.77 31.17 9.90
N TYR A 273 -2.04 30.29 9.22
CA TYR A 273 -1.31 30.65 8.02
C TYR A 273 -2.24 30.54 6.81
N GLY A 274 -2.65 31.68 6.27
CA GLY A 274 -3.01 31.78 4.87
C GLY A 274 -1.73 31.85 4.04
N GLU A 275 -1.77 31.35 2.81
CA GLU A 275 -0.68 31.56 1.87
C GLU A 275 -0.47 33.08 1.67
N GLN A 276 0.62 33.58 2.25
CA GLN A 276 1.10 34.97 2.39
C GLN A 276 0.67 35.75 3.65
N ASP A 277 1.71 36.10 4.41
CA ASP A 277 1.85 37.14 5.45
C ASP A 277 1.54 36.83 6.94
N GLU A 278 2.52 37.18 7.77
CA GLU A 278 2.48 37.17 9.24
C GLU A 278 1.39 38.11 9.78
N VAL A 279 0.49 37.61 10.64
CA VAL A 279 -0.45 38.45 11.37
C VAL A 279 -0.10 38.41 12.86
N SER A 280 0.41 39.53 13.38
CA SER A 280 0.66 39.72 14.81
C SER A 280 -0.66 39.86 15.59
N THR A 281 -0.61 39.47 16.86
CA THR A 281 -1.75 39.26 17.77
C THR A 281 -2.57 40.51 18.15
N GLU A 282 -2.32 41.68 17.56
CA GLU A 282 -3.13 42.89 17.78
C GLU A 282 -4.22 43.13 16.70
N LEU A 283 -4.24 42.37 15.59
CA LEU A 283 -5.21 42.55 14.49
C LEU A 283 -6.44 41.62 14.51
N ALA A 284 -6.57 40.74 15.51
CA ALA A 284 -7.50 39.60 15.47
C ALA A 284 -9.01 39.96 15.48
N PHE A 285 -9.40 41.15 15.94
CA PHE A 285 -10.82 41.50 16.12
C PHE A 285 -11.57 41.95 14.86
N HIS A 286 -10.89 42.17 13.72
CA HIS A 286 -11.54 42.63 12.47
C HIS A 286 -11.49 41.63 11.31
N ILE A 287 -10.68 40.57 11.40
CA ILE A 287 -10.44 39.63 10.29
C ILE A 287 -11.18 38.29 10.50
N LEU A 288 -11.62 38.01 11.73
CA LEU A 288 -12.30 36.77 12.14
C LEU A 288 -13.51 36.38 11.26
N PRO A 289 -14.41 37.30 10.85
CA PRO A 289 -15.57 36.94 10.02
C PRO A 289 -15.19 36.53 8.58
N LEU A 290 -14.10 37.11 8.06
CA LEU A 290 -13.63 36.89 6.70
C LEU A 290 -12.86 35.55 6.61
N LEU A 291 -12.07 35.23 7.65
CA LEU A 291 -11.42 33.94 7.80
C LEU A 291 -12.42 32.78 7.91
N ILE A 292 -13.47 32.92 8.72
CA ILE A 292 -14.51 31.89 8.86
C ILE A 292 -15.19 31.60 7.51
N ARG A 293 -15.45 32.64 6.69
CA ARG A 293 -16.00 32.45 5.34
C ARG A 293 -15.04 31.72 4.40
N LEU A 294 -13.75 32.00 4.46
CA LEU A 294 -12.73 31.33 3.64
C LEU A 294 -12.57 29.85 4.02
N ILE A 295 -12.68 29.51 5.30
CA ILE A 295 -12.65 28.13 5.77
C ILE A 295 -13.92 27.37 5.33
N GLN A 296 -15.11 27.99 5.42
CA GLN A 296 -16.37 27.39 4.93
C GLN A 296 -16.40 27.19 3.41
N LEU A 297 -15.60 27.95 2.65
CA LEU A 297 -15.43 27.82 1.20
C LEU A 297 -14.34 26.81 0.80
N GLY A 298 -13.68 26.16 1.76
CA GLY A 298 -12.63 25.17 1.51
C GLY A 298 -11.31 25.75 0.98
N THR A 299 -11.09 27.06 1.18
CA THR A 299 -9.87 27.76 0.69
C THR A 299 -8.74 27.81 1.70
N ILE A 300 -9.02 27.56 3.00
CA ILE A 300 -8.05 27.53 4.09
C ILE A 300 -8.39 26.35 4.99
N GLU A 301 -7.45 25.45 5.22
CA GLU A 301 -7.58 24.37 6.20
C GLU A 301 -7.01 24.85 7.55
N PRO A 302 -7.82 24.91 8.61
CA PRO A 302 -7.33 25.26 9.94
C PRO A 302 -6.48 24.11 10.47
N PHE A 303 -5.27 24.43 10.95
CA PHE A 303 -4.42 23.45 11.62
C PHE A 303 -3.91 24.02 12.95
N ILE A 304 -3.69 23.12 13.91
CA ILE A 304 -3.01 23.40 15.16
C ILE A 304 -1.57 22.94 15.00
N ARG A 305 -0.62 23.83 15.21
CA ARG A 305 0.80 23.47 15.27
C ARG A 305 1.15 23.10 16.71
N LEU A 306 1.49 21.83 16.96
CA LEU A 306 2.00 21.40 18.26
C LEU A 306 3.52 21.22 18.19
N THR A 307 4.18 21.64 19.26
CA THR A 307 5.62 21.47 19.44
C THR A 307 5.86 20.50 20.59
N HIS A 308 6.70 19.49 20.38
CA HIS A 308 7.01 18.49 21.39
C HIS A 308 8.48 18.08 21.36
N ASN A 309 8.99 17.64 22.50
CA ASN A 309 10.39 17.25 22.61
C ASN A 309 10.62 15.73 22.53
N CYS A 310 9.57 14.91 22.38
CA CYS A 310 9.71 13.44 22.26
C CYS A 310 10.67 13.06 21.13
N LYS A 311 11.71 12.28 21.45
CA LYS A 311 12.82 11.93 20.54
C LYS A 311 13.53 13.12 19.84
N ALA A 312 13.32 14.36 20.29
CA ALA A 312 14.06 15.51 19.78
C ALA A 312 15.49 15.51 20.35
N LYS A 313 16.47 15.81 19.51
CA LYS A 313 17.87 16.00 19.92
C LYS A 313 17.99 17.09 21.00
N PRO A 314 19.03 17.07 21.84
CA PRO A 314 19.29 18.16 22.77
C PRO A 314 19.36 19.50 22.03
N GLY A 315 18.58 20.50 22.46
CA GLY A 315 18.48 21.80 21.78
C GLY A 315 17.45 21.85 20.64
N CYS A 316 16.73 20.76 20.37
CA CYS A 316 15.72 20.69 19.31
C CYS A 316 14.31 20.40 19.84
N VAL A 317 13.32 20.78 19.04
CA VAL A 317 11.88 20.59 19.25
C VAL A 317 11.30 20.01 17.96
N ARG A 318 10.47 18.98 18.05
CA ARG A 318 9.70 18.48 16.92
C ARG A 318 8.41 19.28 16.77
N VAL A 319 8.04 19.56 15.53
CA VAL A 319 6.88 20.37 15.16
C VAL A 319 5.99 19.53 14.26
N GLY A 320 4.72 19.40 14.62
CA GLY A 320 3.70 18.74 13.82
C GLY A 320 2.51 19.67 13.60
N ASP A 321 1.99 19.68 12.37
CA ASP A 321 0.77 20.39 12.01
C ASP A 321 -0.39 19.39 12.01
N TYR A 322 -1.46 19.72 12.74
CA TYR A 322 -2.62 18.87 12.99
C TYR A 322 -3.86 19.54 12.41
N VAL A 323 -4.44 18.97 11.35
CA VAL A 323 -5.62 19.54 10.68
C VAL A 323 -6.84 19.44 11.59
N VAL A 324 -7.56 20.55 11.76
CA VAL A 324 -8.80 20.61 12.54
C VAL A 324 -10.00 20.41 11.59
N PRO A 325 -10.90 19.46 11.86
CA PRO A 325 -12.11 19.28 11.07
C PRO A 325 -12.95 20.56 10.99
N THR A 326 -13.44 20.89 9.78
CA THR A 326 -14.13 22.16 9.49
C THR A 326 -15.52 22.28 10.15
N ASP A 327 -16.13 21.16 10.52
CA ASP A 327 -17.35 21.07 11.32
C ASP A 327 -17.14 21.47 12.80
N LYS A 328 -15.88 21.66 13.21
CA LYS A 328 -15.48 21.95 14.59
C LYS A 328 -14.81 23.32 14.73
N LEU A 329 -15.27 24.33 14.00
CA LEU A 329 -14.79 25.73 14.11
C LEU A 329 -15.79 26.65 14.83
N GLY A 330 -15.31 27.44 15.81
CA GLY A 330 -16.06 28.55 16.42
C GLY A 330 -16.65 28.32 17.82
N GLY A 331 -16.37 27.19 18.48
CA GLY A 331 -16.75 26.91 19.86
C GLY A 331 -15.69 27.33 20.91
N VAL A 332 -16.11 27.43 22.18
CA VAL A 332 -15.19 27.31 23.32
C VAL A 332 -15.08 25.82 23.60
N TYR A 333 -13.88 25.25 23.39
CA TYR A 333 -13.67 23.81 23.52
C TYR A 333 -13.15 23.45 24.90
N ASP A 334 -13.82 22.49 25.53
CA ASP A 334 -13.23 21.66 26.57
C ASP A 334 -12.37 20.61 25.86
N MET A 335 -11.04 20.73 25.97
CA MET A 335 -10.07 19.87 25.30
C MET A 335 -9.95 18.48 25.96
N THR A 336 -10.84 18.14 26.89
CA THR A 336 -10.93 16.81 27.51
C THR A 336 -11.30 15.68 26.54
N TYR A 337 -11.84 16.00 25.35
CA TYR A 337 -12.17 15.01 24.31
C TYR A 337 -11.69 15.50 22.94
N VAL A 338 -10.44 15.18 22.61
CA VAL A 338 -9.92 15.35 21.25
C VAL A 338 -10.40 14.17 20.39
N PRO A 339 -11.01 14.40 19.20
CA PRO A 339 -11.53 13.32 18.36
C PRO A 339 -10.41 12.46 17.77
N LEU A 340 -10.66 11.16 17.61
CA LEU A 340 -9.76 10.12 17.06
C LEU A 340 -9.22 10.37 15.64
N ASP A 341 -9.66 11.43 14.94
CA ASP A 341 -9.42 11.65 13.51
C ASP A 341 -8.38 12.74 13.20
N ILE A 342 -7.34 12.88 14.03
CA ILE A 342 -6.28 13.86 13.76
C ILE A 342 -5.16 13.22 12.93
N VAL A 343 -5.05 13.64 11.67
CA VAL A 343 -3.98 13.22 10.74
C VAL A 343 -2.81 14.19 10.85
N VAL A 344 -1.62 13.67 11.17
CA VAL A 344 -0.37 14.45 11.22
C VAL A 344 0.08 14.77 9.79
N SER A 345 0.04 16.03 9.38
CA SER A 345 0.56 16.48 8.07
C SER A 345 2.05 16.81 8.17
N GLY A 346 2.87 15.81 8.47
CA GLY A 346 4.34 15.92 8.50
C GLY A 346 4.94 16.34 9.84
N GLU A 347 6.02 15.66 10.24
CA GLU A 347 6.87 16.01 11.39
C GLU A 347 8.17 16.66 10.91
N GLY A 348 8.54 17.82 11.46
CA GLY A 348 9.85 18.46 11.28
C GLY A 348 10.60 18.62 12.61
N GLU A 349 11.93 18.64 12.58
CA GLU A 349 12.77 18.92 13.77
C GLU A 349 13.37 20.33 13.64
N GLN A 350 13.05 21.23 14.57
CA GLN A 350 13.61 22.58 14.67
C GLN A 350 14.63 22.63 15.81
N CYS A 351 15.86 23.03 15.52
CA CYS A 351 16.95 23.12 16.50
C CYS A 351 17.37 24.58 16.70
N VAL A 352 17.71 24.93 17.94
CA VAL A 352 18.29 26.23 18.32
C VAL A 352 19.80 26.22 18.11
#